data_AF-A0A2G9SU04-F1
#
_entry.id   AF-A0A2G9SU04-F1
#
_cell.length_a   1.000
_cell.length_b   1.000
_cell.length_c   1.000
_cell.angle_alpha   90.00
_cell.angle_beta   90.00
_cell.angle_gamma   90.00
#
_symmetry.space_group_name_H-M   'P 1'
#
loop_
_entity.id
_entity.type
_entity.pdbx_description
1 polymer ?
#
loop_
_entity_poly.entity_id
_entity_poly.type
_entity_poly.pdbx_seq_one_letter_code
_entity_poly.pdbx_strand_id
1 'polypeptide(L)'
;MLNYRRTLMHEIFSIYDFKPQIHVSSLSQRLVPPPRFATATLESYIADHAHPSQQAAKEYLREFVHRLNRQRNGLGKLLKSFGASPILGIYLDGAFGVGKTHLLAAVHSAFEGKNTIFLSRN
;
A
#
# COMPACT_ATOMS: atom_id res chain seq x y z
N MET A 1 52.40 33.58 27.85
CA MET A 1 50.94 33.63 28.07
C MET A 1 50.27 33.45 26.71
N LEU A 2 49.89 32.23 26.33
CA LEU A 2 49.32 31.93 25.02
C LEU A 2 48.05 31.09 25.23
N ASN A 3 46.90 31.73 25.03
CA ASN A 3 45.58 31.11 25.14
C ASN A 3 45.35 30.17 23.97
N TYR A 4 45.31 28.87 24.26
CA TYR A 4 44.95 27.84 23.29
C TYR A 4 43.43 27.87 23.07
N ARG A 5 43.00 28.46 21.96
CA ARG A 5 41.61 28.41 21.49
C ARG A 5 41.26 26.95 21.18
N ARG A 6 40.38 26.37 22.00
CA ARG A 6 39.78 25.05 21.77
C ARG A 6 38.67 25.22 20.72
N THR A 7 39.00 25.01 19.46
CA THR A 7 38.02 25.00 18.36
C THR A 7 37.17 23.74 18.48
N LEU A 8 35.88 23.88 18.77
CA LEU A 8 34.92 22.78 18.70
C LEU A 8 34.77 22.36 17.24
N MET A 9 35.37 21.23 16.87
CA MET A 9 35.11 20.59 15.58
C MET A 9 33.68 20.06 15.61
N HIS A 10 32.80 20.67 14.82
CA HIS A 10 31.51 20.08 14.52
C HIS A 10 31.75 19.02 13.44
N GLU A 11 31.53 17.75 13.76
CA GLU A 11 31.52 16.70 12.75
C GLU A 11 30.39 17.02 11.75
N ILE A 12 30.78 17.30 10.50
CA ILE A 12 29.84 17.47 9.41
C ILE A 12 29.34 16.09 9.04
N PHE A 13 28.14 15.76 9.49
CA PHE A 13 27.44 14.56 9.08
C PHE A 13 26.95 14.73 7.64
N SER A 14 27.46 13.89 6.73
CA SER A 14 26.98 13.84 5.35
C SER A 14 25.79 12.89 5.23
N ILE A 15 24.72 13.36 4.59
CA ILE A 15 23.57 12.53 4.26
C ILE A 15 23.93 11.36 3.32
N TYR A 16 25.02 11.46 2.55
CA TYR A 16 25.47 10.37 1.65
C TYR A 16 25.99 9.17 2.43
N ASP A 17 26.53 9.40 3.63
CA ASP A 17 27.07 8.34 4.49
C ASP A 17 25.97 7.73 5.38
N PHE A 18 24.75 8.28 5.33
CA PHE A 18 23.62 7.77 6.08
C PHE A 18 23.11 6.46 5.46
N LYS A 19 23.30 5.36 6.19
CA LYS A 19 22.73 4.04 5.86
C LYS A 19 21.58 3.74 6.83
N PRO A 20 20.33 4.12 6.51
CA PRO A 20 19.20 3.84 7.39
C PRO A 20 19.00 2.32 7.51
N GLN A 21 19.00 1.81 8.73
CA GLN A 21 18.55 0.45 9.00
C GLN A 21 17.03 0.45 9.07
N ILE A 22 16.39 -0.25 8.14
CA ILE A 22 14.93 -0.29 8.02
C ILE A 22 14.46 -1.73 8.24
N HIS A 23 13.69 -1.95 9.31
CA HIS A 23 13.04 -3.24 9.55
C HIS A 23 11.68 -3.28 8.86
N VAL A 24 11.45 -4.27 8.00
CA VAL A 24 10.19 -4.42 7.23
C VAL A 24 8.96 -4.49 8.16
N SER A 25 9.10 -5.16 9.30
CA SER A 25 8.03 -5.22 10.32
C SER A 25 7.66 -3.85 10.90
N SER A 26 8.64 -2.95 11.04
CA SER A 26 8.39 -1.56 11.49
C SER A 26 7.78 -0.70 10.39
N LEU A 27 8.08 -0.99 9.13
CA LEU A 27 7.47 -0.30 7.98
C LEU A 27 6.00 -0.67 7.83
N SER A 28 5.64 -1.95 7.89
CA SER A 28 4.25 -2.38 7.69
C SER A 28 3.29 -1.78 8.71
N GLN A 29 3.76 -1.49 9.93
CA GLN A 29 2.97 -0.78 10.94
C GLN A 29 2.70 0.69 10.60
N ARG A 30 3.56 1.32 9.80
CA ARG A 30 3.47 2.75 9.44
C ARG A 30 2.88 2.99 8.07
N LEU A 31 2.99 2.00 7.18
CA LEU A 31 2.50 2.06 5.81
C LEU A 31 1.11 1.45 5.73
N VAL A 32 0.17 2.11 6.40
CA VAL A 32 -1.26 1.78 6.42
C VAL A 32 -2.07 2.94 5.83
N PRO A 33 -3.32 2.73 5.39
CA PRO A 33 -4.16 3.83 4.95
C PRO A 33 -4.25 4.94 6.02
N PRO A 34 -4.18 6.22 5.64
CA PRO A 34 -4.27 7.31 6.60
C PRO A 34 -5.65 7.32 7.29
N PRO A 35 -5.79 7.92 8.50
CA PRO A 35 -7.01 7.80 9.30
C PRO A 35 -8.33 8.14 8.58
N ARG A 36 -8.30 9.12 7.66
CA ARG A 36 -9.47 9.49 6.84
C ARG A 36 -10.02 8.38 5.95
N PHE A 37 -9.21 7.37 5.66
CA PHE A 37 -9.58 6.17 4.89
C PHE A 37 -9.62 4.90 5.75
N ALA A 38 -9.54 5.01 7.09
CA ALA A 38 -9.55 3.85 7.97
C ALA A 38 -10.82 3.00 7.85
N THR A 39 -11.93 3.63 7.45
CA THR A 39 -13.23 2.99 7.24
C THR A 39 -13.57 2.82 5.76
N ALA A 40 -12.61 3.04 4.85
CA ALA A 40 -12.86 2.88 3.42
C ALA A 40 -13.09 1.40 3.11
N THR A 41 -14.24 1.09 2.53
CA THR A 41 -14.54 -0.23 1.97
C THR A 41 -14.95 -0.10 0.50
N LEU A 42 -15.03 -1.23 -0.20
CA LEU A 42 -15.51 -1.22 -1.59
C LEU A 42 -16.98 -0.80 -1.61
N GLU A 43 -17.77 -1.23 -0.61
CA GLU A 43 -19.18 -0.87 -0.44
C GLU A 43 -19.36 0.63 -0.23
N SER A 44 -18.50 1.25 0.58
CA SER A 44 -18.56 2.69 0.87
C SER A 44 -18.09 3.58 -0.28
N TYR A 45 -17.49 3.01 -1.34
CA TYR A 45 -17.19 3.74 -2.57
C TYR A 45 -18.47 3.97 -3.37
N ILE A 46 -18.80 5.24 -3.61
CA ILE A 46 -19.94 5.66 -4.42
C ILE A 46 -19.44 5.99 -5.81
N ALA A 47 -19.77 5.13 -6.79
CA ALA A 47 -19.44 5.37 -8.18
C ALA A 47 -20.37 6.45 -8.77
N ASP A 48 -19.80 7.32 -9.59
CA ASP A 48 -20.59 8.27 -10.37
C ASP A 48 -21.36 7.56 -11.49
N HIS A 49 -22.68 7.72 -11.53
CA HIS A 49 -23.55 7.16 -12.57
C HIS A 49 -23.20 7.65 -13.98
N ALA A 50 -22.65 8.86 -14.11
CA ALA A 50 -22.19 9.40 -15.39
C ALA A 50 -20.88 8.74 -15.87
N HIS A 51 -20.20 7.99 -15.01
CA HIS A 51 -18.93 7.32 -15.29
C HIS A 51 -18.98 5.82 -14.95
N PRO A 52 -19.61 4.98 -15.80
CA PRO A 52 -19.75 3.54 -15.58
C PRO A 52 -18.44 2.79 -15.32
N SER A 53 -17.31 3.31 -15.81
CA SER A 53 -15.98 2.76 -15.55
C SER A 53 -15.62 2.71 -14.07
N GLN A 54 -16.14 3.63 -13.24
CA GLN A 54 -15.92 3.61 -11.80
C GLN A 54 -16.58 2.39 -11.13
N GLN A 55 -17.82 2.09 -11.54
CA GLN A 55 -18.52 0.90 -11.03
C GLN A 55 -17.85 -0.38 -11.52
N ALA A 56 -17.40 -0.42 -12.78
CA ALA A 56 -16.64 -1.54 -13.32
C ALA A 56 -15.32 -1.76 -12.55
N ALA A 57 -14.60 -0.69 -12.21
CA ALA A 57 -13.38 -0.77 -11.41
C ALA A 57 -13.67 -1.31 -9.99
N LYS A 58 -14.74 -0.84 -9.34
CA LYS A 58 -15.19 -1.35 -8.03
C LYS A 58 -15.42 -2.86 -8.07
N GLU A 59 -16.17 -3.37 -9.06
CA GLU A 59 -16.45 -4.81 -9.16
C GLU A 59 -15.19 -5.63 -9.47
N TYR A 60 -14.33 -5.15 -10.37
CA TYR A 60 -13.07 -5.80 -10.68
C TYR A 60 -12.18 -5.94 -9.43
N LEU A 61 -12.07 -4.88 -8.63
CA LEU A 61 -11.33 -4.90 -7.38
C LEU A 61 -11.93 -5.86 -6.35
N ARG A 62 -13.27 -5.98 -6.33
CA ARG A 62 -13.98 -6.94 -5.47
C ARG A 62 -13.59 -8.38 -5.81
N GLU A 63 -13.62 -8.73 -7.09
CA GLU A 63 -13.18 -10.05 -7.55
C GLU A 63 -11.70 -10.29 -7.28
N PHE A 64 -10.86 -9.28 -7.51
CA PHE A 64 -9.42 -9.37 -7.29
C PHE A 64 -9.09 -9.72 -5.84
N VAL A 65 -9.67 -8.99 -4.88
CA VAL A 65 -9.46 -9.27 -3.44
C VAL A 65 -9.97 -10.67 -3.08
N HIS A 66 -11.11 -11.08 -3.62
CA HIS A 66 -11.63 -12.43 -3.40
C HIS A 66 -10.67 -13.51 -3.93
N ARG A 67 -10.07 -13.32 -5.10
CA ARG A 67 -9.04 -14.23 -5.64
C ARG A 67 -7.78 -14.25 -4.77
N LEU A 68 -7.31 -13.09 -4.32
CA LEU A 68 -6.18 -12.96 -3.40
C LEU A 68 -6.39 -13.73 -2.10
N ASN A 69 -7.55 -13.53 -1.45
CA ASN A 69 -7.89 -14.22 -0.20
C ASN A 69 -8.05 -15.74 -0.43
N ARG A 70 -8.64 -16.19 -1.55
CA ARG A 70 -8.75 -17.63 -1.89
C ARG A 70 -7.41 -18.32 -2.08
N GLN A 71 -6.42 -17.67 -2.70
CA GLN A 71 -5.09 -18.25 -2.86
C GLN A 71 -4.38 -18.48 -1.51
N ARG A 72 -4.78 -17.75 -0.47
CA ARG A 72 -4.19 -17.85 0.87
C ARG A 72 -4.72 -19.03 1.66
N ASN A 73 -6.01 -19.33 1.54
CA ASN A 73 -6.63 -20.49 2.18
C ASN A 73 -6.00 -21.74 1.54
N GLY A 74 -5.39 -22.64 2.33
CA GLY A 74 -4.42 -23.66 1.88
C GLY A 74 -4.73 -24.50 0.62
N LEU A 75 -5.99 -24.52 0.17
CA LEU A 75 -6.42 -24.95 -1.17
C LEU A 75 -5.68 -24.24 -2.32
N GLY A 76 -5.27 -22.98 -2.16
CA GLY A 76 -4.47 -22.24 -3.15
C GLY A 76 -3.06 -22.79 -3.35
N LYS A 77 -2.48 -23.45 -2.34
CA LYS A 77 -1.19 -24.16 -2.49
C LYS A 77 -1.34 -25.44 -3.32
N LEU A 78 -2.46 -26.15 -3.18
CA LEU A 78 -2.80 -27.29 -4.05
C LEU A 78 -3.01 -26.83 -5.49
N LEU A 79 -3.75 -25.74 -5.71
CA LEU A 79 -3.99 -25.18 -7.06
C LEU A 79 -2.72 -24.61 -7.73
N LYS A 80 -1.75 -24.11 -6.96
CA LYS A 80 -0.41 -23.75 -7.48
C LYS A 80 0.31 -24.94 -8.11
N SER A 81 0.12 -26.15 -7.58
CA SER A 81 0.66 -27.38 -8.17
C SER A 81 0.00 -27.74 -9.50
N PHE A 82 -1.20 -27.22 -9.78
CA PHE A 82 -1.96 -27.47 -11.01
C PHE A 82 -1.83 -26.33 -12.05
N GLY A 83 -0.80 -25.50 -11.94
CA GLY A 83 -0.51 -24.46 -12.95
C GLY A 83 -1.32 -23.18 -12.82
N ALA A 84 -1.84 -22.85 -11.63
CA ALA A 84 -2.51 -21.57 -11.40
C ALA A 84 -1.57 -20.39 -11.75
N SER A 85 -2.00 -19.56 -12.71
CA SER A 85 -1.25 -18.37 -13.12
C SER A 85 -1.04 -17.40 -11.94
N PRO A 86 0.12 -16.73 -11.86
CA PRO A 86 0.36 -15.73 -10.84
C PRO A 86 -0.69 -14.62 -10.92
N ILE A 87 -1.20 -14.16 -9.78
CA ILE A 87 -2.06 -12.98 -9.75
C ILE A 87 -1.20 -11.78 -10.14
N LEU A 88 -1.46 -11.24 -11.34
CA LEU A 88 -0.84 -10.02 -11.83
C LEU A 88 -1.36 -8.83 -11.00
N GLY A 89 -0.46 -7.88 -10.70
CA GLY A 89 -0.83 -6.66 -9.98
C GLY A 89 -1.84 -5.80 -10.76
N ILE A 90 -2.52 -4.88 -10.07
CA ILE A 90 -3.49 -3.96 -10.67
C ILE A 90 -2.91 -2.55 -10.74
N TYR A 91 -3.14 -1.88 -11.87
CA TYR A 91 -2.97 -0.45 -12.00
C TYR A 91 -4.34 0.24 -12.09
N LEU A 92 -4.57 1.24 -11.23
CA LEU A 92 -5.79 2.05 -11.25
C LEU A 92 -5.47 3.40 -11.86
N ASP A 93 -5.99 3.65 -13.06
CA ASP A 93 -5.88 4.93 -13.74
C ASP A 93 -7.19 5.71 -13.70
N GLY A 94 -7.10 7.03 -13.78
CA GLY A 94 -8.25 7.92 -13.87
C GLY A 94 -7.92 9.36 -13.51
N ALA A 95 -8.88 10.26 -13.76
CA ALA A 95 -8.75 11.68 -13.46
C ALA A 95 -8.57 11.96 -11.95
N PHE A 96 -8.23 13.21 -11.62
CA PHE A 96 -8.19 13.66 -10.22
C PHE A 96 -9.57 13.56 -9.57
N GLY A 97 -9.61 13.29 -8.26
CA GLY A 97 -10.87 13.29 -7.49
C GLY A 97 -11.78 12.06 -7.64
N VAL A 98 -11.54 11.17 -8.61
CA VAL A 98 -12.40 9.98 -8.86
C VAL A 98 -12.29 8.88 -7.79
N GLY A 99 -11.58 9.11 -6.68
CA GLY A 99 -11.52 8.18 -5.55
C GLY A 99 -10.55 7.00 -5.68
N LYS A 100 -9.52 7.08 -6.53
CA LYS A 100 -8.47 6.03 -6.65
C LYS A 100 -7.87 5.63 -5.29
N THR A 101 -7.54 6.60 -4.44
CA THR A 101 -6.99 6.34 -3.10
C THR A 101 -8.00 5.65 -2.19
N HIS A 102 -9.29 6.00 -2.30
CA HIS A 102 -10.36 5.31 -1.58
C HIS A 102 -10.41 3.84 -2.00
N LEU A 103 -10.40 3.56 -3.31
CA LEU A 103 -10.39 2.19 -3.84
C LEU A 103 -9.17 1.39 -3.38
N LEU A 104 -7.98 1.98 -3.36
CA LEU A 104 -6.78 1.32 -2.83
C LEU A 104 -6.89 1.02 -1.33
N ALA A 105 -7.41 1.95 -0.53
CA ALA A 105 -7.60 1.76 0.90
C ALA A 105 -8.66 0.68 1.19
N ALA A 106 -9.73 0.65 0.39
CA ALA A 106 -10.76 -0.37 0.45
C ALA A 106 -10.21 -1.77 0.14
N VAL A 107 -9.37 -1.90 -0.88
CA VAL A 107 -8.67 -3.16 -1.21
C VAL A 107 -7.77 -3.59 -0.05
N HIS A 108 -7.02 -2.65 0.54
CA HIS A 108 -6.19 -2.93 1.71
C HIS A 108 -7.02 -3.43 2.90
N SER A 109 -8.18 -2.82 3.16
CA SER A 109 -9.08 -3.23 4.25
C SER A 109 -9.72 -4.60 4.01
N ALA A 110 -10.05 -4.94 2.77
CA ALA A 110 -10.72 -6.20 2.42
C ALA A 110 -9.76 -7.39 2.26
N PHE A 111 -8.46 -7.12 2.09
CA PHE A 111 -7.45 -8.16 2.02
C PHE A 111 -7.09 -8.67 3.42
N GLU A 112 -7.20 -9.97 3.63
CA GLU A 112 -7.07 -10.54 4.97
C GLU A 112 -5.61 -10.85 5.35
N GLY A 113 -4.67 -10.70 4.42
CA GLY A 113 -3.25 -10.99 4.61
C GLY A 113 -2.59 -10.08 5.65
N LYS A 114 -1.69 -10.66 6.46
CA LYS A 114 -1.00 -9.94 7.55
C LYS A 114 0.20 -9.10 7.07
N ASN A 115 0.65 -9.29 5.84
CA ASN A 115 1.84 -8.66 5.28
C ASN A 115 1.46 -7.76 4.11
N THR A 116 0.75 -6.68 4.41
CA THR A 116 0.30 -5.70 3.42
C THR A 116 0.91 -4.35 3.72
N ILE A 117 1.24 -3.61 2.68
CA ILE A 117 1.78 -2.26 2.75
C ILE A 117 0.88 -1.38 1.90
N PHE A 118 0.50 -0.23 2.44
CA PHE A 118 -0.24 0.81 1.73
C PHE A 118 0.68 2.00 1.44
N LEU A 119 0.77 2.37 0.17
CA LEU A 119 1.50 3.54 -0.29
C LEU A 119 0.61 4.32 -1.25
N SER A 120 0.43 5.61 -0.96
CA SER A 120 -0.27 6.55 -1.85
C SER A 120 0.47 7.87 -1.78
N ARG A 121 0.76 8.49 -2.93
CA ARG A 121 1.19 9.90 -2.97
C ARG A 121 -0.04 10.74 -2.67
N ASN A 122 0.03 11.56 -1.61
CA ASN A 122 -0.90 12.69 -1.46
C ASN A 122 -0.65 13.73 -2.54
#